data_AF-A0A954GAR9-F1
#
_entry.id   AF-A0A954GAR9-F1
#
_cell.length_a   1.000
_cell.length_b   1.000
_cell.length_c   1.000
_cell.angle_alpha   90.00
_cell.angle_beta   90.00
_cell.angle_gamma   90.00
#
_symmetry.space_group_name_H-M   'P 1'
#
loop_
_entity.id
_entity.type
_entity.pdbx_description
1 polymer ?
#
loop_
_entity_poly.entity_id
_entity_poly.type
_entity_poly.pdbx_seq_one_letter_code
_entity_poly.pdbx_strand_id
1 'polypeptide(L)'
;VTDQQILDAKAQVGAGGFGCEPASAASVAGTKLLKSEGVIASSDRVVCILTGHQLKDPNATVAYHSATDEHMDEKLASHGVNKAPFSNGPIVVENDLDKIIEVIRAF
;
A
#
# COMPACT_ATOMS: atom_id res chain seq x y z
N VAL A 1 -9.04 1.27 -13.23
CA VAL A 1 -8.43 0.76 -11.97
C VAL A 1 -9.35 1.09 -10.82
N THR A 2 -9.50 0.20 -9.85
CA THR A 2 -10.37 0.39 -8.67
C THR A 2 -9.60 1.05 -7.52
N ASP A 3 -10.29 1.64 -6.55
CA ASP A 3 -9.68 2.22 -5.35
C ASP A 3 -8.85 1.18 -4.56
N GLN A 4 -9.30 -0.07 -4.51
CA GLN A 4 -8.51 -1.19 -3.98
C GLN A 4 -7.16 -1.33 -4.68
N GLN A 5 -7.16 -1.39 -6.02
CA GLN A 5 -5.92 -1.50 -6.81
C GLN A 5 -5.02 -0.28 -6.63
N ILE A 6 -5.61 0.90 -6.48
CA ILE A 6 -4.90 2.17 -6.26
C ILE A 6 -4.19 2.14 -4.91
N LEU A 7 -4.87 1.77 -3.83
CA LEU A 7 -4.26 1.73 -2.49
C LEU A 7 -3.24 0.61 -2.35
N ASP A 8 -3.48 -0.55 -2.97
CA ASP A 8 -2.48 -1.62 -3.05
C ASP A 8 -1.22 -1.17 -3.79
N ALA A 9 -1.38 -0.42 -4.88
CA ALA A 9 -0.25 0.17 -5.60
C ALA A 9 0.48 1.21 -4.75
N LYS A 10 -0.26 2.07 -4.04
CA LYS A 10 0.30 3.08 -3.13
C LYS A 10 1.13 2.42 -2.02
N ALA A 11 0.62 1.36 -1.38
CA ALA A 11 1.34 0.63 -0.34
C ALA A 11 2.66 0.03 -0.85
N GLN A 12 2.65 -0.53 -2.07
CA GLN A 12 3.85 -1.07 -2.71
C GLN A 12 4.87 0.01 -3.11
N VAL A 13 4.41 1.19 -3.55
CA VAL A 13 5.28 2.37 -3.74
C VAL A 13 5.93 2.75 -2.41
N GLY A 14 5.15 2.77 -1.33
CA GLY A 14 5.58 2.96 0.06
C GLY A 14 6.71 2.02 0.48
N ALA A 15 6.53 0.72 0.22
CA ALA A 15 7.53 -0.30 0.52
C ALA A 15 8.87 -0.09 -0.22
N GLY A 16 8.85 0.62 -1.35
CA GLY A 16 10.05 1.00 -2.12
C GLY A 16 10.77 2.25 -1.61
N GLY A 17 10.32 2.87 -0.51
CA GLY A 17 10.91 4.08 0.06
C GLY A 17 10.40 5.39 -0.57
N PHE A 18 9.36 5.32 -1.39
CA PHE A 18 8.71 6.49 -2.00
C PHE A 18 7.31 6.68 -1.45
N GLY A 19 6.79 7.91 -1.48
CA GLY A 19 5.47 8.22 -0.98
C GLY A 19 4.65 9.03 -1.97
N CYS A 20 3.37 8.71 -2.10
CA CYS A 20 2.44 9.46 -2.92
C CYS A 20 1.02 9.44 -2.35
N GLU A 21 0.19 10.38 -2.76
CA GLU A 21 -1.24 10.36 -2.43
C GLU A 21 -2.02 9.35 -3.31
N PRO A 22 -3.21 8.89 -2.89
CA PRO A 22 -3.95 7.83 -3.60
C PRO A 22 -4.11 8.02 -5.11
N ALA A 23 -4.61 9.16 -5.59
CA ALA A 23 -4.92 9.34 -7.02
C ALA A 23 -3.68 9.19 -7.91
N SER A 24 -2.51 9.66 -7.46
CA SER A 24 -1.26 9.53 -8.18
C SER A 24 -0.75 8.07 -8.29
N ALA A 25 -1.11 7.21 -7.33
CA ALA A 25 -0.82 5.77 -7.41
C ALA A 25 -1.63 5.05 -8.50
N ALA A 26 -2.68 5.68 -9.06
CA ALA A 26 -3.42 5.15 -10.19
C ALA A 26 -2.53 4.91 -11.42
N SER A 27 -1.45 5.69 -11.59
CA SER A 27 -0.47 5.47 -12.66
C SER A 27 0.24 4.12 -12.54
N VAL A 28 0.60 3.73 -11.32
CA VAL A 28 1.25 2.45 -11.00
C VAL A 28 0.24 1.31 -11.08
N ALA A 29 -0.97 1.49 -10.53
CA ALA A 29 -2.05 0.51 -10.63
C ALA A 29 -2.42 0.24 -12.11
N GLY A 30 -2.53 1.30 -12.91
CA GLY A 30 -2.84 1.22 -14.34
C GLY A 30 -1.73 0.52 -15.11
N THR A 31 -0.47 0.80 -14.80
CA THR A 31 0.68 0.10 -15.40
C THR A 31 0.63 -1.40 -15.12
N LYS A 32 0.32 -1.82 -13.88
CA LYS A 32 0.17 -3.25 -13.53
C LYS A 32 -0.98 -3.90 -14.31
N LEU A 33 -2.12 -3.22 -14.43
CA LEU A 33 -3.26 -3.70 -15.21
C LEU A 33 -2.90 -3.88 -16.69
N LEU A 34 -2.36 -2.84 -17.33
CA LEU A 34 -1.96 -2.88 -18.74
C LEU A 34 -0.86 -3.91 -19.01
N LYS A 35 0.01 -4.17 -18.02
CA LYS A 35 0.99 -5.25 -18.08
C LYS A 35 0.31 -6.63 -18.07
N SER A 36 -0.70 -6.83 -17.22
CA SER A 36 -1.46 -8.08 -17.15
C SER A 36 -2.31 -8.35 -18.40
N GLU A 37 -2.79 -7.29 -19.05
CA GLU A 37 -3.54 -7.35 -20.31
C GLU A 37 -2.65 -7.52 -21.55
N GLY A 38 -1.32 -7.48 -21.37
CA GLY A 38 -0.35 -7.61 -22.47
C GLY A 38 -0.18 -6.36 -23.33
N VAL A 39 -0.78 -5.23 -22.93
CA VAL A 39 -0.62 -3.93 -23.61
C VAL A 39 0.78 -3.37 -23.39
N ILE A 40 1.33 -3.53 -22.18
CA ILE A 40 2.72 -3.17 -21.83
C ILE A 40 3.56 -4.46 -21.79
N ALA A 41 4.64 -4.53 -22.56
CA ALA A 41 5.59 -5.64 -22.54
C ALA A 41 6.53 -5.53 -21.32
N SER A 42 7.14 -6.66 -20.91
CA SER A 42 8.08 -6.65 -19.77
C SER A 42 9.40 -5.98 -20.12
N SER A 43 9.69 -5.85 -21.41
CA SER A 43 10.83 -5.11 -21.95
C SER A 43 10.61 -3.61 -22.02
N ASP A 44 9.37 -3.13 -21.84
CA ASP A 44 9.06 -1.72 -22.03
C ASP A 44 9.57 -0.88 -20.87
N ARG A 45 10.10 0.31 -21.20
CA ARG A 45 10.44 1.32 -20.21
C ARG A 45 9.22 2.18 -19.94
N VAL A 46 8.70 2.09 -18.73
CA VAL A 46 7.51 2.83 -18.30
C VAL A 46 7.89 3.88 -17.26
N VAL A 47 7.30 5.07 -17.35
CA VAL A 47 7.42 6.14 -16.35
C VAL A 47 6.06 6.41 -15.75
N CYS A 48 5.91 6.15 -14.45
CA CYS A 48 4.71 6.52 -13.68
C CYS A 48 4.94 7.89 -13.02
N ILE A 49 4.05 8.85 -13.29
CA ILE A 49 4.16 10.19 -12.70
C ILE A 49 3.33 10.25 -11.41
N LEU A 50 4.00 10.46 -10.28
CA LEU A 50 3.37 10.62 -8.97
C LEU A 50 3.18 12.11 -8.67
N THR A 51 2.05 12.67 -9.09
CA THR A 51 1.82 14.13 -9.08
C THR A 51 1.53 14.72 -7.70
N GLY A 52 1.20 13.89 -6.70
CA GLY A 52 0.82 14.36 -5.37
C GLY A 52 1.72 13.80 -4.25
N HIS A 53 2.11 14.68 -3.35
CA HIS A 53 2.92 14.34 -2.18
C HIS A 53 2.12 13.48 -1.18
N GLN A 54 2.78 12.51 -0.53
CA GLN A 54 2.11 11.59 0.42
C GLN A 54 1.33 12.30 1.53
N LEU A 55 1.81 13.48 1.96
CA LEU A 55 1.21 14.26 3.05
C LEU A 55 -0.09 14.97 2.66
N LYS A 56 -0.56 14.85 1.40
CA LYS A 56 -1.88 15.37 1.02
C LYS A 56 -3.03 14.54 1.61
N ASP A 57 -2.83 13.23 1.79
CA ASP A 57 -3.78 12.36 2.51
C ASP A 57 -3.03 11.30 3.33
N PRO A 58 -2.42 11.70 4.46
CA PRO A 58 -1.71 10.76 5.33
C PRO A 58 -2.66 9.75 5.98
N ASN A 59 -3.94 10.10 6.15
CA ASN A 59 -4.95 9.24 6.75
C ASN A 59 -5.22 8.00 5.91
N ALA A 60 -5.15 8.09 4.58
CA ALA A 60 -5.24 6.91 3.71
C ALA A 60 -4.09 5.91 3.96
N THR A 61 -2.90 6.39 4.31
CA THR A 61 -1.78 5.52 4.69
C THR A 61 -2.05 4.83 6.03
N VAL A 62 -2.44 5.61 7.04
CA VAL A 62 -2.72 5.07 8.38
C VAL A 62 -3.84 4.05 8.31
N ALA A 63 -4.96 4.39 7.68
CA ALA A 63 -6.11 3.49 7.52
C ALA A 63 -5.71 2.17 6.85
N TYR A 64 -4.89 2.21 5.79
CA TYR A 64 -4.50 1.01 5.06
C TYR A 64 -3.55 0.09 5.85
N HIS A 65 -2.59 0.67 6.60
CA HIS A 65 -1.60 -0.11 7.34
C HIS A 65 -2.03 -0.48 8.77
N SER A 66 -3.08 0.16 9.30
CA SER A 66 -3.68 -0.17 10.59
C SER A 66 -4.90 -1.09 10.49
N ALA A 67 -5.37 -1.39 9.27
CA ALA A 67 -6.50 -2.27 9.05
C ALA A 67 -6.16 -3.70 9.52
N THR A 68 -7.02 -4.29 10.34
CA THR A 68 -6.96 -5.70 10.76
C THR A 68 -8.07 -6.47 10.07
N ASP A 69 -7.94 -7.80 9.92
CA ASP A 69 -8.99 -8.64 9.32
C ASP A 69 -10.36 -8.49 10.02
N GLU A 70 -10.37 -7.99 11.25
CA GLU A 70 -11.55 -7.79 12.10
C GLU A 70 -12.09 -6.35 12.09
N HIS A 71 -11.31 -5.37 11.63
CA HIS A 71 -11.70 -3.96 11.55
C HIS A 71 -11.13 -3.30 10.28
N MET A 72 -12.00 -3.11 9.29
CA MET A 72 -11.73 -2.23 8.16
C MET A 72 -12.12 -0.80 8.52
N ASP A 73 -11.25 0.15 8.19
CA ASP A 73 -11.51 1.58 8.35
C ASP A 73 -12.73 1.99 7.48
N GLU A 74 -13.69 2.70 8.07
CA GLU A 74 -14.92 3.15 7.39
C GLU A 74 -14.63 4.01 6.14
N LYS A 75 -13.54 4.79 6.17
CA LYS A 75 -13.10 5.60 5.03
C LYS A 75 -12.65 4.69 3.89
N LEU A 76 -12.00 3.58 4.17
CA LEU A 76 -11.59 2.62 3.13
C LEU A 76 -12.79 1.84 2.58
N ALA A 77 -13.67 1.36 3.48
CA ALA A 77 -14.86 0.61 3.10
C ALA A 77 -15.82 1.42 2.21
N SER A 78 -16.01 2.71 2.52
CA SER A 78 -16.84 3.62 1.71
C SER A 78 -16.30 3.84 0.29
N HIS A 79 -15.01 3.56 0.07
CA HIS A 79 -14.33 3.58 -1.22
C HIS A 79 -14.22 2.18 -1.88
N GLY A 80 -14.84 1.15 -1.31
CA GLY A 80 -14.81 -0.22 -1.85
C GLY A 80 -13.47 -0.95 -1.65
N VAL A 81 -12.66 -0.48 -0.71
CA VAL A 81 -11.41 -1.11 -0.28
C VAL A 81 -11.73 -2.02 0.89
N ASN A 82 -11.65 -3.33 0.66
CA ASN A 82 -12.13 -4.35 1.62
C ASN A 82 -11.01 -5.26 2.13
N LYS A 83 -9.78 -5.06 1.63
CA LYS A 83 -8.61 -5.86 1.99
C LYS A 83 -7.38 -4.96 2.02
N ALA A 84 -6.39 -5.31 2.84
CA ALA A 84 -5.10 -4.64 2.86
C ALA A 84 -3.95 -5.66 2.78
N PRO A 85 -3.79 -6.37 1.64
CA PRO A 85 -2.81 -7.46 1.50
C PRO A 85 -1.34 -6.99 1.57
N PHE A 86 -1.10 -5.68 1.47
CA PHE A 86 0.21 -5.06 1.59
C PHE A 86 0.31 -4.17 2.84
N SER A 87 -0.55 -4.39 3.84
CA SER A 87 -0.46 -3.68 5.12
C SER A 87 0.86 -4.00 5.81
N ASN A 88 1.32 -3.07 6.63
CA ASN A 88 2.57 -3.17 7.38
C ASN A 88 2.30 -2.56 8.75
N GLY A 89 1.47 -3.27 9.51
CA GLY A 89 1.09 -2.87 10.84
C GLY A 89 2.25 -3.05 11.82
N PRO A 90 2.28 -2.26 12.91
CA PRO A 90 3.24 -2.49 13.98
C PRO A 90 3.03 -3.87 14.61
N ILE A 91 4.12 -4.60 14.87
CA ILE A 91 4.07 -5.79 15.72
C ILE A 91 4.17 -5.34 17.18
N VAL A 92 3.13 -5.65 17.96
CA VAL A 92 3.11 -5.38 19.40
C VAL A 92 3.86 -6.50 20.12
N VAL A 93 4.85 -6.11 20.93
CA VAL A 93 5.70 -7.05 21.68
C VAL A 93 5.70 -6.62 23.15
N GLU A 94 5.76 -7.60 24.05
CA GLU A 94 5.95 -7.34 25.48
C GLU A 94 7.26 -6.59 25.74
N ASN A 95 7.32 -5.81 26.83
CA ASN A 95 8.54 -5.13 27.26
C ASN A 95 9.54 -6.11 27.89
N ASP A 96 9.99 -7.07 27.08
CA ASP A 96 10.90 -8.14 27.42
C ASP A 96 11.96 -8.29 26.32
N LEU A 97 13.24 -8.33 26.71
CA LEU A 97 14.36 -8.30 25.77
C LEU A 97 14.38 -9.53 24.87
N ASP A 98 14.11 -10.71 25.41
CA ASP A 98 14.16 -11.97 24.66
C ASP A 98 13.00 -12.01 23.65
N LYS A 99 11.82 -11.54 24.04
CA LYS A 99 10.67 -11.38 23.14
C LYS A 99 10.92 -10.38 22.01
N ILE A 100 11.57 -9.25 22.31
CA ILE A 100 11.95 -8.27 21.28
C ILE A 100 12.95 -8.87 20.29
N ILE A 101 13.97 -9.59 20.78
CA ILE A 101 14.98 -10.23 19.91
C ILE A 101 14.35 -11.34 19.06
N GLU A 102 13.44 -12.13 19.62
CA GLU A 102 12.70 -13.18 18.92
C GLU A 102 11.99 -12.61 17.67
N VAL A 103 11.26 -11.50 17.84
CA VAL A 103 10.55 -10.83 16.75
C VAL A 103 11.49 -10.23 15.71
N ILE A 104 12.55 -9.54 16.14
CA ILE A 104 13.52 -8.94 15.20
C ILE A 104 14.19 -10.00 14.31
N ARG A 105 14.49 -11.19 14.85
CA ARG A 105 15.12 -12.29 14.10
C ARG A 105 14.16 -13.04 13.17
N ALA A 106 12.86 -12.83 13.31
CA ALA A 106 11.84 -13.46 12.46
C ALA A 106 11.64 -12.73 11.11
N PHE A 107 12.24 -11.55 10.95
CA PHE A 107 12.29 -10.76 9.70
C PHE A 107 13.58 -11.02 8.92
#